data_AF-A0A1B8P269-F1
#
_entry.id   AF-A0A1B8P269-F1
#
_cell.length_a   1.000
_cell.length_b   1.000
_cell.length_c   1.000
_cell.angle_alpha   90.00
_cell.angle_beta   90.00
_cell.angle_gamma   90.00
#
_symmetry.space_group_name_H-M   'P 1'
#
loop_
_entity.id
_entity.type
_entity.pdbx_description
1 polymer ?
#
loop_
_entity_poly.entity_id
_entity_poly.type
_entity_poly.pdbx_seq_one_letter_code
_entity_poly.pdbx_strand_id
1 'polypeptide(L)'
;MLSWTLLCAEILYTTASDHTMPAFLRKQNGNGVPVNALWLSNGLIQLFLIITLFNESTYLSLFYLATSMILVPYFWSAAYGLLLAGKGESYETQPGKRRSDLIIALIATLYAIWLVYASGIQYILLSALLYAPGALLFAKAKREVGATIFTGIEKLIFLAVLIGAAAAIYGLYSGMLTL
;
A
#
# COMPACT_ATOMS: atom_id res chain seq x y z
N MET A 1 17.25 -0.56 13.49
CA MET A 1 16.52 0.65 13.03
C MET A 1 17.06 1.20 11.70
N LEU A 2 18.38 1.27 11.47
CA LEU A 2 18.94 1.65 10.16
C LEU A 2 18.54 0.70 9.01
N SER A 3 18.49 -0.61 9.25
CA SER A 3 18.06 -1.57 8.22
C SER A 3 16.62 -1.32 7.74
N TRP A 4 15.72 -0.86 8.62
CA TRP A 4 14.34 -0.57 8.25
C TRP A 4 14.21 0.71 7.42
N THR A 5 14.98 1.76 7.75
CA THR A 5 14.97 3.00 6.96
C THR A 5 15.62 2.80 5.59
N LEU A 6 16.66 1.97 5.50
CA LEU A 6 17.27 1.56 4.23
C LEU A 6 16.29 0.72 3.39
N LEU A 7 15.59 -0.24 3.99
CA LEU A 7 14.61 -1.07 3.30
C LEU A 7 13.44 -0.23 2.74
N CYS A 8 12.93 0.75 3.49
CA CYS A 8 11.92 1.68 2.97
C CYS A 8 12.44 2.48 1.76
N ALA A 9 13.68 2.97 1.83
CA ALA A 9 14.29 3.70 0.73
C ALA A 9 14.56 2.79 -0.49
N GLU A 10 14.94 1.54 -0.26
CA GLU A 10 15.15 0.54 -1.30
C GLU A 10 13.85 0.16 -2.01
N ILE A 11 12.75 -0.05 -1.27
CA ILE A 11 11.43 -0.30 -1.88
C ILE A 11 11.00 0.88 -2.75
N LEU A 12 11.16 2.13 -2.26
CA LEU A 12 10.85 3.33 -3.03
C LEU A 12 11.75 3.47 -4.28
N TYR A 13 13.01 3.10 -4.16
CA TYR A 13 13.97 3.12 -5.26
C TYR A 13 13.66 2.07 -6.32
N THR A 14 13.36 0.83 -5.91
CA THR A 14 13.02 -0.28 -6.81
C THR A 14 11.71 -0.02 -7.53
N THR A 15 10.68 0.47 -6.83
CA THR A 15 9.41 0.86 -7.45
C THR A 15 9.57 2.02 -8.43
N ALA A 16 10.43 3.01 -8.15
CA ALA A 16 10.78 4.07 -9.09
C ALA A 16 11.61 3.56 -10.29
N SER A 17 12.41 2.52 -10.09
CA SER A 17 13.16 1.85 -11.16
C SER A 17 12.23 1.07 -12.10
N ASP A 18 11.16 0.47 -11.56
CA ASP A 18 10.08 -0.19 -12.30
C ASP A 18 9.04 0.77 -12.87
N HIS A 19 9.33 2.09 -12.89
CA HIS A 19 8.46 3.12 -13.46
C HIS A 19 7.08 3.28 -12.78
N THR A 20 6.92 2.73 -11.57
CA THR A 20 5.69 2.90 -10.76
C THR A 20 5.77 4.12 -9.84
N MET A 21 6.95 4.70 -9.64
CA MET A 21 7.15 5.94 -8.87
C MET A 21 7.97 6.97 -9.66
N PRO A 22 7.86 8.28 -9.35
CA PRO A 22 8.51 9.34 -10.11
C PRO A 22 10.02 9.17 -10.24
N ALA A 23 10.58 9.59 -11.37
CA ALA A 23 12.00 9.42 -11.68
C ALA A 23 12.93 10.11 -10.67
N PHE A 24 12.45 11.14 -9.96
CA PHE A 24 13.25 11.79 -8.91
C PHE A 24 13.60 10.84 -7.75
N LEU A 25 12.79 9.81 -7.47
CA LEU A 25 13.06 8.83 -6.41
C LEU A 25 14.13 7.80 -6.81
N ARG A 26 14.38 7.64 -8.11
CA ARG A 26 15.44 6.78 -8.67
C ARG A 26 16.83 7.42 -8.58
N LYS A 27 16.94 8.70 -8.21
CA LYS A 27 18.24 9.37 -8.14
C LYS A 27 19.08 8.83 -6.97
N GLN A 28 20.19 8.18 -7.29
CA GLN A 28 21.20 7.77 -6.31
C GLN A 28 22.33 8.82 -6.22
N ASN A 29 22.99 8.88 -5.06
CA ASN A 29 24.23 9.67 -4.88
C ASN A 29 25.47 8.84 -5.28
N GLY A 30 26.66 9.45 -5.26
CA GLY A 30 27.93 8.81 -5.67
C GLY A 30 28.30 7.52 -4.90
N ASN A 31 27.66 7.26 -3.76
CA ASN A 31 27.82 6.04 -2.97
C ASN A 31 26.73 4.98 -3.25
N GLY A 32 25.93 5.13 -4.31
CA GLY A 32 24.87 4.17 -4.66
C GLY A 32 23.63 4.21 -3.74
N VAL A 33 23.45 5.30 -2.98
CA VAL A 33 22.36 5.44 -2.01
C VAL A 33 21.22 6.30 -2.57
N PRO A 34 19.95 5.87 -2.51
CA PRO A 34 18.80 6.63 -3.00
C PRO A 34 18.44 7.80 -2.05
N VAL A 35 19.12 8.93 -2.21
CA VAL A 35 19.03 10.09 -1.31
C VAL A 35 17.63 10.71 -1.27
N ASN A 36 16.97 10.80 -2.43
CA ASN A 36 15.63 11.40 -2.50
C ASN A 36 14.56 10.53 -1.80
N ALA A 37 14.70 9.20 -1.88
CA ALA A 37 13.82 8.28 -1.16
C ALA A 37 14.04 8.36 0.36
N LEU A 38 15.30 8.48 0.81
CA LEU A 38 15.62 8.65 2.22
C LEU A 38 15.07 9.96 2.80
N TRP A 39 15.18 11.06 2.07
CA TRP A 39 14.62 12.36 2.48
C TRP A 39 13.10 12.32 2.57
N LEU A 40 12.43 11.71 1.58
CA LEU A 40 10.97 11.56 1.61
C LEU A 40 10.52 10.72 2.80
N SER A 41 11.16 9.56 3.02
CA SER A 41 10.83 8.69 4.15
C SER A 41 11.08 9.36 5.49
N ASN A 42 12.21 10.07 5.66
CA ASN A 42 12.48 10.81 6.90
C ASN A 42 11.49 11.95 7.11
N GLY A 43 11.16 12.71 6.06
CA GLY A 43 10.20 13.80 6.14
C GLY A 43 8.82 13.31 6.60
N LEU A 44 8.35 12.18 6.06
CA LEU A 44 7.09 11.57 6.48
C LEU A 44 7.14 11.08 7.94
N ILE A 45 8.22 10.38 8.34
CA ILE A 45 8.39 9.93 9.73
C ILE A 45 8.36 11.14 10.68
N GLN A 46 9.09 12.21 10.35
CA GLN A 46 9.16 13.41 11.18
C GLN A 46 7.78 14.09 11.28
N LEU A 47 7.04 14.16 10.19
CA LEU A 47 5.67 14.69 10.17
C LEU A 47 4.76 13.88 11.12
N PHE A 48 4.79 12.55 11.05
CA PHE A 48 4.00 11.70 11.93
C PHE A 48 4.42 11.82 13.40
N LEU A 49 5.71 11.96 13.69
CA LEU A 49 6.19 12.19 15.05
C LEU A 49 5.69 13.52 15.62
N ILE A 50 5.72 14.59 14.83
CA ILE A 50 5.18 15.89 15.24
C ILE A 50 3.67 15.79 15.50
N ILE A 51 2.92 15.14 14.60
CA ILE A 51 1.47 14.94 14.77
C ILE A 51 1.17 14.16 16.07
N THR A 52 1.92 13.09 16.34
CA THR A 52 1.74 12.26 17.54
C THR A 52 2.08 13.02 18.82
N LEU A 53 3.09 13.90 18.77
CA LEU A 53 3.52 14.68 19.94
C LEU A 53 2.41 15.61 20.46
N PHE A 54 1.53 16.10 19.59
CA PHE A 54 0.44 17.00 19.99
C PHE A 54 -0.86 16.26 20.40
N ASN A 55 -0.97 14.94 20.18
CA ASN A 55 -2.17 14.16 20.50
C ASN A 55 -1.83 12.73 20.93
N GLU A 56 -1.89 12.43 22.23
CA GLU A 56 -1.65 11.08 22.76
C GLU A 56 -2.62 10.03 22.18
N SER A 57 -3.89 10.38 21.96
CA SER A 57 -4.87 9.49 21.30
C SER A 57 -4.53 9.15 19.84
N THR A 58 -3.71 9.96 19.17
CA THR A 58 -3.37 9.73 17.75
C THR A 58 -2.43 8.55 17.57
N TYR A 59 -1.68 8.12 18.61
CA TYR A 59 -0.77 6.99 18.50
C TYR A 59 -1.49 5.69 18.11
N LEU A 60 -2.56 5.33 18.82
CA LEU A 60 -3.34 4.12 18.50
C LEU A 60 -3.98 4.24 17.12
N SER A 61 -4.50 5.41 16.77
CA SER A 61 -5.11 5.65 15.45
C SER A 61 -4.09 5.49 14.32
N LEU A 62 -2.87 5.99 14.47
CA LEU A 62 -1.77 5.79 13.51
C LEU A 62 -1.30 4.33 13.46
N PHE A 63 -1.27 3.65 14.60
CA PHE A 63 -0.92 2.23 14.67
C PHE A 63 -1.92 1.36 13.91
N TYR A 64 -3.22 1.56 14.14
CA TYR A 64 -4.28 0.87 13.41
C TYR A 64 -4.29 1.24 11.92
N LEU A 65 -4.04 2.51 11.59
CA LEU A 65 -3.89 2.96 10.20
C LEU A 65 -2.75 2.23 9.49
N ALA A 66 -1.56 2.20 10.10
CA ALA A 66 -0.38 1.54 9.54
C ALA A 66 -0.61 0.03 9.37
N THR A 67 -1.23 -0.61 10.36
CA THR A 67 -1.59 -2.03 10.29
C THR A 67 -2.55 -2.28 9.12
N SER A 68 -3.57 -1.45 8.97
CA SER A 68 -4.53 -1.53 7.86
C SER A 68 -3.86 -1.37 6.49
N MET A 69 -2.89 -0.46 6.37
CA MET A 69 -2.13 -0.26 5.14
C MET A 69 -1.32 -1.47 4.71
N ILE A 70 -0.82 -2.28 5.66
CA ILE A 70 -0.09 -3.53 5.36
C ILE A 70 -1.07 -4.64 4.96
N LEU A 71 -2.30 -4.63 5.45
CA LEU A 71 -3.31 -5.65 5.10
C LEU A 71 -3.68 -5.63 3.62
N VAL A 72 -3.72 -4.45 2.99
CA VAL A 72 -4.08 -4.33 1.56
C VAL A 72 -3.12 -5.10 0.64
N PRO A 73 -1.78 -4.87 0.66
CA PRO A 73 -0.85 -5.64 -0.16
C PRO A 73 -0.83 -7.11 0.23
N TYR A 74 -1.04 -7.45 1.50
CA TYR A 74 -1.10 -8.84 1.95
C TYR A 74 -2.33 -9.56 1.39
N PHE A 75 -3.49 -8.91 1.39
CA PHE A 75 -4.71 -9.41 0.77
C PHE A 75 -4.50 -9.63 -0.73
N TRP A 76 -3.93 -8.66 -1.44
CA TRP A 76 -3.64 -8.80 -2.87
C TRP A 76 -2.64 -9.92 -3.16
N SER A 77 -1.61 -10.09 -2.32
CA SER A 77 -0.64 -11.18 -2.47
C SER A 77 -1.30 -12.55 -2.24
N ALA A 78 -2.17 -12.67 -1.22
CA ALA A 78 -2.89 -13.92 -0.94
C ALA A 78 -3.89 -14.25 -2.06
N ALA A 79 -4.65 -13.26 -2.52
CA ALA A 79 -5.62 -13.41 -3.61
C ALA A 79 -4.92 -13.78 -4.93
N TYR A 80 -3.77 -13.18 -5.23
CA TYR A 80 -2.96 -13.54 -6.40
C TYR A 80 -2.40 -14.97 -6.27
N GLY A 81 -1.92 -15.36 -5.09
CA GLY A 81 -1.51 -16.73 -4.81
C GLY A 81 -2.63 -17.75 -5.02
N LEU A 82 -3.85 -17.42 -4.60
CA LEU A 82 -5.04 -18.24 -4.83
C LEU A 82 -5.39 -18.35 -6.32
N LEU A 83 -5.33 -17.22 -7.05
CA LEU A 83 -5.56 -17.18 -8.49
C LEU A 83 -4.52 -18.02 -9.24
N LEU A 84 -3.24 -17.92 -8.87
CA LEU A 84 -2.14 -18.68 -9.47
C LEU A 84 -2.27 -20.19 -9.18
N ALA A 85 -2.58 -20.56 -7.93
CA ALA A 85 -2.84 -21.94 -7.55
C ALA A 85 -4.09 -22.52 -8.24
N GLY A 86 -5.10 -21.68 -8.50
CA GLY A 86 -6.30 -22.00 -9.25
C GLY A 86 -6.06 -22.18 -10.75
N LYS A 87 -5.28 -21.28 -11.38
CA LYS A 87 -4.89 -21.36 -12.80
C LYS A 87 -3.97 -22.53 -13.10
N GLY A 88 -3.16 -22.96 -12.14
CA GLY A 88 -2.26 -24.12 -12.28
C GLY A 88 -1.03 -23.89 -13.17
N GLU A 89 -0.86 -22.70 -13.75
CA GLU A 89 0.22 -22.35 -14.68
C GLU A 89 1.63 -22.50 -14.09
N SER A 90 1.79 -22.43 -12.76
CA SER A 90 3.09 -22.56 -12.09
C SER A 90 3.38 -23.97 -11.54
N TYR A 91 2.49 -24.95 -11.73
CA TYR A 91 2.55 -26.25 -11.06
C TYR A 91 2.77 -27.46 -11.99
N GLU A 92 3.14 -27.24 -13.25
CA GLU A 92 3.37 -28.32 -14.23
C GLU A 92 4.39 -29.38 -13.76
N THR A 93 5.35 -29.00 -12.91
CA THR A 93 6.40 -29.89 -12.39
C THR A 93 6.10 -30.52 -11.02
N GLN A 94 5.09 -30.07 -10.26
CA GLN A 94 4.79 -30.58 -8.90
C GLN A 94 3.27 -30.57 -8.58
N PRO A 95 2.47 -31.49 -9.18
CA PRO A 95 1.02 -31.52 -9.03
C PRO A 95 0.52 -31.77 -7.59
N GLY A 96 1.34 -32.42 -6.74
CA GLY A 96 1.00 -32.69 -5.33
C GLY A 96 0.97 -31.45 -4.43
N LYS A 97 1.79 -30.42 -4.72
CA LYS A 97 1.83 -29.18 -3.93
C LYS A 97 0.70 -28.22 -4.24
N ARG A 98 0.13 -28.29 -5.45
CA ARG A 98 -0.98 -27.44 -5.91
C ARG A 98 -2.18 -27.46 -4.95
N ARG A 99 -2.59 -28.64 -4.44
CA ARG A 99 -3.71 -28.73 -3.49
C ARG A 99 -3.39 -28.12 -2.13
N SER A 100 -2.18 -28.34 -1.63
CA SER A 100 -1.72 -27.77 -0.36
C SER A 100 -1.65 -26.24 -0.46
N ASP A 101 -1.03 -25.73 -1.53
CA ASP A 101 -0.84 -24.30 -1.73
C ASP A 101 -2.15 -23.58 -2.01
N LEU A 102 -3.12 -24.24 -2.68
CA LEU A 102 -4.47 -23.70 -2.86
C LEU A 102 -5.21 -23.60 -1.51
N ILE A 103 -5.13 -24.62 -0.65
CA ILE A 103 -5.74 -24.57 0.69
C ILE A 103 -5.09 -23.47 1.54
N ILE A 104 -3.75 -23.36 1.52
CA ILE A 104 -3.02 -22.32 2.26
C ILE A 104 -3.39 -20.94 1.74
N ALA A 105 -3.42 -20.73 0.42
CA ALA A 105 -3.80 -19.46 -0.18
C ALA A 105 -5.27 -19.11 0.09
N LEU A 106 -6.17 -20.10 0.13
CA LEU A 106 -7.58 -19.90 0.48
C LEU A 106 -7.72 -19.47 1.94
N ILE A 107 -7.07 -20.17 2.87
CA ILE A 107 -7.07 -19.82 4.29
C ILE A 107 -6.45 -18.43 4.49
N ALA A 108 -5.33 -18.14 3.83
CA ALA A 108 -4.67 -16.84 3.89
C ALA A 108 -5.58 -15.72 3.35
N THR A 109 -6.30 -15.96 2.25
CA THR A 109 -7.23 -14.98 1.68
C THR A 109 -8.42 -14.75 2.61
N LEU A 110 -9.04 -15.81 3.14
CA LEU A 110 -10.13 -15.71 4.12
C LEU A 110 -9.68 -14.97 5.39
N TYR A 111 -8.48 -15.26 5.88
CA TYR A 111 -7.90 -14.59 7.03
C TYR A 111 -7.60 -13.11 6.74
N ALA A 112 -7.09 -12.79 5.55
CA ALA A 112 -6.87 -11.40 5.14
C ALA A 112 -8.20 -10.63 5.05
N ILE A 113 -9.27 -11.24 4.49
CA ILE A 113 -10.62 -10.63 4.47
C ILE A 113 -11.10 -10.38 5.90
N TRP A 114 -10.94 -11.37 6.78
CA TRP A 114 -11.31 -11.23 8.18
C TRP A 114 -10.54 -10.11 8.88
N LEU A 115 -9.22 -10.00 8.65
CA LEU A 115 -8.39 -8.92 9.22
C LEU A 115 -8.79 -7.55 8.69
N VAL A 116 -9.11 -7.43 7.40
CA VAL A 116 -9.62 -6.18 6.81
C VAL A 116 -10.95 -5.80 7.47
N TYR A 117 -11.85 -6.76 7.67
CA TYR A 117 -13.11 -6.54 8.39
C TYR A 117 -12.89 -6.14 9.86
N ALA A 118 -11.99 -6.83 10.57
CA ALA A 118 -11.67 -6.59 11.97
C ALA A 118 -10.89 -5.29 12.21
N SER A 119 -10.13 -4.82 11.21
CA SER A 119 -9.40 -3.55 11.25
C SER A 119 -10.34 -2.36 11.38
N GLY A 120 -11.63 -2.49 11.05
CA GLY A 120 -12.60 -1.40 11.08
C GLY A 120 -12.57 -0.56 9.80
N ILE A 121 -13.76 -0.32 9.23
CA ILE A 121 -13.91 0.36 7.94
C ILE A 121 -13.31 1.77 7.93
N GLN A 122 -13.26 2.41 9.10
CA GLN A 122 -12.66 3.72 9.30
C GLN A 122 -11.18 3.81 8.92
N TYR A 123 -10.39 2.79 9.25
CA TYR A 123 -8.96 2.79 8.96
C TYR A 123 -8.68 2.44 7.49
N ILE A 124 -9.56 1.67 6.86
CA ILE A 124 -9.55 1.45 5.41
C ILE A 124 -9.86 2.76 4.68
N LEU A 125 -10.86 3.49 5.15
CA LEU A 125 -11.26 4.79 4.62
C LEU A 125 -10.14 5.84 4.80
N LEU A 126 -9.49 5.89 5.96
CA LEU A 126 -8.33 6.75 6.20
C LEU A 126 -7.09 6.34 5.38
N SER A 127 -6.84 5.04 5.21
CA SER A 127 -5.73 4.57 4.37
C SER A 127 -5.95 4.90 2.90
N ALA A 128 -7.19 4.88 2.41
CA ALA A 128 -7.54 5.36 1.07
C ALA A 128 -7.17 6.85 0.88
N LEU A 129 -7.37 7.68 1.91
CA LEU A 129 -6.95 9.09 1.89
C LEU A 129 -5.42 9.22 1.82
N LEU A 130 -4.68 8.32 2.48
CA LEU A 130 -3.21 8.26 2.39
C LEU A 130 -2.72 7.68 1.05
N TYR A 131 -3.50 6.81 0.41
CA TYR A 131 -3.21 6.30 -0.93
C TYR A 131 -3.41 7.34 -2.03
N ALA A 132 -4.31 8.31 -1.84
CA ALA A 132 -4.54 9.37 -2.83
C ALA A 132 -3.26 10.15 -3.22
N PRO A 133 -2.45 10.71 -2.29
CA PRO A 133 -1.19 11.36 -2.67
C PRO A 133 -0.17 10.39 -3.26
N GLY A 134 -0.14 9.13 -2.81
CA GLY A 134 0.69 8.09 -3.41
C GLY A 134 0.30 7.80 -4.88
N ALA A 135 -1.00 7.74 -5.15
CA ALA A 135 -1.54 7.56 -6.49
C ALA A 135 -1.29 8.77 -7.41
N LEU A 136 -1.26 9.99 -6.87
CA LEU A 136 -0.82 11.17 -7.61
C LEU A 136 0.66 11.07 -8.02
N LEU A 137 1.53 10.59 -7.12
CA LEU A 137 2.94 10.32 -7.46
C LEU A 137 3.05 9.21 -8.53
N PHE A 138 2.25 8.15 -8.44
CA PHE A 138 2.16 7.11 -9.47
C PHE A 138 1.71 7.66 -10.83
N ALA A 139 0.69 8.52 -10.86
CA ALA A 139 0.21 9.15 -12.08
C ALA A 139 1.29 10.06 -12.71
N LYS A 140 2.05 10.78 -11.88
CA LYS A 140 3.21 11.55 -12.32
C LYS A 140 4.30 10.65 -12.92
N ALA A 141 4.59 9.52 -12.30
CA ALA A 141 5.55 8.53 -12.79
C ALA A 141 5.20 7.98 -14.18
N LYS A 142 3.95 7.51 -14.35
CA LYS A 142 3.48 7.01 -15.66
C LYS A 142 3.52 8.08 -16.74
N ARG A 143 3.22 9.33 -16.39
CA ARG A 143 3.29 10.48 -17.30
C ARG A 143 4.72 10.81 -17.72
N GLU A 144 5.69 10.66 -16.83
CA GLU A 144 7.13 10.82 -17.14
C GLU A 144 7.65 9.76 -18.12
N VAL A 145 7.02 8.58 -18.16
CA VAL A 145 7.40 7.44 -19.03
C VAL A 145 6.55 7.38 -20.32
N GLY A 146 5.62 8.33 -20.51
CA GLY A 146 4.74 8.37 -21.69
C GLY A 146 3.73 7.22 -21.76
N ALA A 147 3.57 6.46 -20.67
CA ALA A 147 2.63 5.34 -20.59
C ALA A 147 1.21 5.84 -20.28
N THR A 148 0.19 5.07 -20.68
CA THR A 148 -1.20 5.37 -20.32
C THR A 148 -1.34 5.40 -18.79
N ILE A 149 -1.67 6.58 -18.26
CA ILE A 149 -1.66 6.90 -16.82
C ILE A 149 -2.48 5.89 -15.99
N PHE A 150 -3.62 5.48 -16.52
CA PHE A 150 -4.47 4.44 -15.94
C PHE A 150 -5.11 3.61 -17.07
N THR A 151 -4.88 2.31 -17.08
CA THR A 151 -5.70 1.33 -17.80
C THR A 151 -7.13 1.32 -17.23
N GLY A 152 -8.13 0.85 -17.99
CA GLY A 152 -9.54 0.95 -17.58
C GLY A 152 -9.83 0.39 -16.17
N ILE A 153 -9.16 -0.71 -15.81
CA ILE A 153 -9.26 -1.34 -14.48
C ILE A 153 -8.57 -0.48 -13.42
N GLU A 154 -7.37 0.06 -13.69
CA GLU A 154 -6.66 0.96 -12.76
C GLU A 154 -7.47 2.25 -12.49
N LYS A 155 -8.22 2.79 -13.48
CA LYS A 155 -9.15 3.92 -13.27
C LYS A 155 -10.29 3.55 -12.33
N LEU A 156 -10.81 2.33 -12.45
CA LEU A 156 -11.93 1.83 -11.64
C LEU A 156 -11.49 1.64 -10.18
N ILE A 157 -10.28 1.12 -9.97
CA ILE A 157 -9.65 1.03 -8.64
C ILE A 157 -9.40 2.43 -8.06
N PHE A 158 -8.84 3.36 -8.86
CA PHE A 158 -8.61 4.73 -8.41
C PHE A 158 -9.90 5.47 -8.07
N LEU A 159 -10.96 5.28 -8.86
CA LEU A 159 -12.30 5.82 -8.59
C LEU A 159 -12.88 5.21 -7.29
N ALA A 160 -12.73 3.91 -7.08
CA ALA A 160 -13.16 3.26 -5.85
C ALA A 160 -12.41 3.80 -4.61
N VAL A 161 -11.10 4.03 -4.73
CA VAL A 161 -10.28 4.67 -3.69
C VAL A 161 -10.73 6.12 -3.44
N LEU A 162 -11.02 6.90 -4.49
CA LEU A 162 -11.54 8.27 -4.35
C LEU A 162 -12.92 8.31 -3.71
N ILE A 163 -13.82 7.40 -4.07
CA ILE A 163 -15.15 7.27 -3.45
C ILE A 163 -15.00 6.87 -1.98
N GLY A 164 -14.09 5.94 -1.68
CA GLY A 164 -13.72 5.58 -0.31
C GLY A 164 -13.19 6.79 0.47
N ALA A 165 -12.25 7.55 -0.09
CA ALA A 165 -11.72 8.76 0.56
C ALA A 165 -12.81 9.83 0.77
N ALA A 166 -13.72 10.02 -0.19
CA ALA A 166 -14.85 10.94 -0.05
C ALA A 166 -15.84 10.49 1.03
N ALA A 167 -16.14 9.19 1.10
CA ALA A 167 -16.96 8.60 2.16
C ALA A 167 -16.28 8.71 3.54
N ALA A 168 -14.95 8.59 3.60
CA ALA A 168 -14.15 8.80 4.81
C ALA A 168 -14.33 10.22 5.34
N ILE A 169 -14.14 11.21 4.46
CA ILE A 169 -14.27 12.63 4.77
C ILE A 169 -15.70 12.93 5.21
N TYR A 170 -16.69 12.38 4.52
CA TYR A 170 -18.10 12.57 4.86
C TYR A 170 -18.46 11.91 6.21
N GLY A 171 -17.93 10.73 6.52
CA GLY A 171 -18.12 10.04 7.80
C GLY A 171 -17.44 10.73 8.99
N LEU A 172 -16.28 11.35 8.75
CA LEU A 172 -15.60 12.24 9.71
C LEU A 172 -16.41 13.53 9.94
N TYR A 173 -17.02 14.09 8.90
CA TYR A 173 -17.81 15.32 9.00
C TYR A 173 -19.20 15.09 9.65
N SER A 174 -19.78 13.90 9.48
CA SER A 174 -21.10 13.55 10.05
C SER A 174 -21.04 13.13 11.52
N GLY A 175 -19.86 13.06 12.14
CA GLY A 175 -19.68 12.63 13.54
C GLY A 175 -19.91 11.14 13.78
N MET A 176 -20.08 10.33 12.72
CA MET A 176 -20.23 8.87 12.81
C MET A 176 -18.87 8.16 12.93
N LEU A 177 -17.78 8.87 12.61
CA LEU A 177 -16.40 8.45 12.80
C LEU A 177 -15.67 9.47 13.66
N THR A 178 -15.45 9.12 14.92
CA THR A 178 -14.66 9.92 15.87
C THR A 178 -13.20 9.48 15.85
N LEU A 179 -12.29 10.46 15.77
CA LEU A 179 -10.85 10.25 15.92
C LEU A 179 -10.48 10.02 17.39
#